data_AF-A0A226X4M7-F1
#
_entry.id   AF-A0A226X4M7-F1
#
_cell.length_a   1.000
_cell.length_b   1.000
_cell.length_c   1.000
_cell.angle_alpha   90.00
_cell.angle_beta   90.00
_cell.angle_gamma   90.00
#
_symmetry.space_group_name_H-M   'P 1'
#
loop_
_entity.id
_entity.type
_entity.pdbx_description
1 polymer ?
#
loop_
_entity_poly.entity_id
_entity_poly.type
_entity_poly.pdbx_seq_one_letter_code
_entity_poly.pdbx_strand_id
1 'polypeptide(L)'
;MKASDLFVKALENEGVDRIFAVPGEENLDIVESLRRSSIQLILTRHEQSAAFMAATHGRLTGRPGVCMATLGPGALNLVTGAAYAHLGAMPMVLITGQKPIMTAHQARFQTVDIVATMKPLTKASRQIVSGTSIPSVVREAFRLAADERPGPVHLELPEDVAAVEVSDEITVVALHPVELPVAQEAAIERAAALLMKAGRPLVMFGAASNRPRLVGQLTEFIRRTGIPFFNTQMGKGTVAAIGHDEATELWMGTAALSARDYLHEGSTAPT
;
A
#
# COMPACT_ATOMS: atom_id res chain seq x y z
N MET A 1 -2.25 25.01 -16.73
CA MET A 1 -1.65 24.71 -15.40
C MET A 1 -0.43 23.82 -15.58
N LYS A 2 0.53 23.78 -14.64
CA LYS A 2 1.66 22.86 -14.78
C LYS A 2 1.23 21.40 -14.65
N ALA A 3 1.94 20.50 -15.31
CA ALA A 3 1.75 19.06 -15.17
C ALA A 3 1.93 18.59 -13.71
N SER A 4 2.86 19.18 -12.96
CA SER A 4 3.04 18.94 -11.52
C SER A 4 1.82 19.36 -10.68
N ASP A 5 1.15 20.46 -11.02
CA ASP A 5 -0.11 20.85 -10.38
C ASP A 5 -1.21 19.80 -10.67
N LEU A 6 -1.27 19.28 -11.90
CA LEU A 6 -2.22 18.24 -12.29
C LEU A 6 -1.92 16.91 -11.57
N PHE A 7 -0.64 16.58 -11.40
CA PHE A 7 -0.19 15.41 -10.65
C PHE A 7 -0.64 15.48 -9.19
N VAL A 8 -0.43 16.61 -8.53
CA VAL A 8 -0.89 16.82 -7.16
C VAL A 8 -2.42 16.77 -7.05
N LYS A 9 -3.16 17.40 -7.98
CA LYS A 9 -4.63 17.27 -8.02
C LYS A 9 -5.09 15.81 -8.19
N ALA A 10 -4.38 15.02 -8.99
CA ALA A 10 -4.68 13.60 -9.17
C ALA A 10 -4.44 12.80 -7.87
N LEU A 11 -3.39 13.12 -7.11
CA LEU A 11 -3.15 12.52 -5.79
C LEU A 11 -4.23 12.92 -4.77
N GLU A 12 -4.65 14.19 -4.76
CA GLU A 12 -5.77 14.67 -3.93
C GLU A 12 -7.07 13.94 -4.26
N ASN A 13 -7.33 13.70 -5.55
CA ASN A 13 -8.49 12.93 -6.01
C ASN A 13 -8.45 11.46 -5.55
N GLU A 14 -7.27 10.85 -5.40
CA GLU A 14 -7.12 9.52 -4.77
C GLU A 14 -7.23 9.58 -3.23
N GLY A 15 -7.43 10.78 -2.68
CA GLY A 15 -7.60 11.07 -1.27
C GLY A 15 -6.30 11.03 -0.47
N VAL A 16 -5.14 11.14 -1.13
CA VAL A 16 -3.86 11.27 -0.42
C VAL A 16 -3.95 12.47 0.51
N ASP A 17 -3.60 12.28 1.78
CA ASP A 17 -3.60 13.34 2.80
C ASP A 17 -2.17 13.73 3.23
N ARG A 18 -1.19 12.85 2.97
CA ARG A 18 0.21 13.07 3.31
C ARG A 18 1.15 12.32 2.38
N ILE A 19 2.34 12.86 2.20
CA ILE A 19 3.46 12.23 1.47
C ILE A 19 4.70 12.25 2.36
N PHE A 20 5.33 11.09 2.54
CA PHE A 20 6.60 10.99 3.26
C PHE A 20 7.77 11.14 2.28
N ALA A 21 8.69 12.08 2.49
CA ALA A 21 9.66 12.40 1.45
C ALA A 21 11.03 12.89 1.93
N VAL A 22 12.02 12.66 1.06
CA VAL A 22 13.26 13.45 1.01
C VAL A 22 13.27 14.18 -0.34
N PRO A 23 13.01 15.50 -0.38
CA PRO A 23 13.02 16.27 -1.61
C PRO A 23 14.42 16.38 -2.24
N GLY A 24 14.46 16.54 -3.56
CA GLY A 24 15.65 16.89 -4.34
C GLY A 24 15.28 17.71 -5.58
N GLU A 25 16.29 18.09 -6.37
CA GLU A 25 16.17 19.00 -7.51
C GLU A 25 15.09 18.57 -8.52
N GLU A 26 15.07 17.29 -8.85
CA GLU A 26 14.22 16.72 -9.91
C GLU A 26 12.75 16.60 -9.52
N ASN A 27 12.40 16.90 -8.26
CA ASN A 27 11.03 16.90 -7.76
C ASN A 27 10.57 18.29 -7.33
N LEU A 28 11.35 19.35 -7.59
CA LEU A 28 11.04 20.71 -7.09
C LEU A 28 9.68 21.21 -7.56
N ASP A 29 9.28 20.94 -8.80
CA ASP A 29 7.95 21.31 -9.31
C ASP A 29 6.81 20.61 -8.57
N ILE A 30 7.00 19.35 -8.15
CA ILE A 30 6.02 18.64 -7.32
C ILE A 30 5.97 19.29 -5.93
N VAL A 31 7.11 19.61 -5.33
CA VAL A 31 7.20 20.25 -4.01
C VAL A 31 6.54 21.63 -4.01
N GLU A 32 6.75 22.44 -5.06
CA GLU A 32 6.10 23.74 -5.21
C GLU A 32 4.59 23.61 -5.41
N SER A 33 4.14 22.58 -6.14
CA SER A 33 2.70 22.29 -6.32
C SER A 33 2.06 21.86 -5.00
N LEU A 34 2.75 21.03 -4.20
CA LEU A 34 2.29 20.60 -2.88
C LEU A 34 2.13 21.77 -1.90
N ARG A 35 2.91 22.85 -2.05
CA ARG A 35 2.78 24.06 -1.22
C ARG A 35 1.38 24.69 -1.27
N ARG A 36 0.63 24.46 -2.35
CA ARG A 36 -0.75 24.96 -2.55
C ARG A 36 -1.82 23.87 -2.33
N SER A 37 -1.42 22.66 -1.95
CA SER A 37 -2.29 21.50 -1.78
C SER A 37 -2.75 21.32 -0.33
N SER A 38 -3.79 20.52 -0.15
CA SER A 38 -4.19 19.99 1.15
C SER A 38 -3.28 18.85 1.66
N ILE A 39 -2.45 18.26 0.79
CA ILE A 39 -1.54 17.16 1.12
C ILE A 39 -0.40 17.66 2.01
N GLN A 40 -0.23 17.03 3.17
CA GLN A 40 0.87 17.33 4.06
C GLN A 40 2.18 16.65 3.61
N LEU A 41 3.20 17.44 3.28
CA LEU A 41 4.55 16.91 3.02
C LEU A 41 5.29 16.65 4.34
N ILE A 42 5.56 15.39 4.65
CA ILE A 42 6.29 14.93 5.84
C ILE A 42 7.74 14.66 5.47
N LEU A 43 8.64 15.55 5.89
CA LEU A 43 10.07 15.41 5.61
C LEU A 43 10.69 14.32 6.49
N THR A 44 11.35 13.36 5.86
CA THR A 44 12.19 12.37 6.54
C THR A 44 13.67 12.72 6.39
N ARG A 45 14.53 12.04 7.14
CA ARG A 45 15.99 12.17 7.02
C ARG A 45 16.63 11.13 6.10
N HIS A 46 15.83 10.18 5.61
CA HIS A 46 16.24 9.12 4.71
C HIS A 46 15.02 8.56 3.96
N GLU A 47 15.17 8.24 2.67
CA GLU A 47 14.08 7.78 1.81
C GLU A 47 13.53 6.42 2.26
N GLN A 48 14.40 5.50 2.68
CA GLN A 48 13.99 4.24 3.30
C GLN A 48 13.00 4.43 4.47
N SER A 49 13.21 5.43 5.34
CA SER A 49 12.26 5.73 6.41
C SER A 49 10.91 6.22 5.86
N ALA A 50 10.93 7.08 4.85
CA ALA A 50 9.72 7.52 4.17
C ALA A 50 8.95 6.35 3.55
N ALA A 51 9.67 5.40 2.93
CA ALA A 51 9.08 4.23 2.33
C ALA A 51 8.42 3.31 3.38
N PHE A 52 9.06 3.08 4.54
CA PHE A 52 8.45 2.30 5.62
C PHE A 52 7.23 2.99 6.25
N MET A 53 7.26 4.32 6.41
CA MET A 53 6.11 5.09 6.88
C MET A 53 4.92 4.97 5.92
N ALA A 54 5.17 5.11 4.61
CA ALA A 54 4.15 4.94 3.58
C ALA A 54 3.57 3.52 3.56
N ALA A 55 4.42 2.48 3.55
CA ALA A 55 3.97 1.08 3.58
C ALA A 55 3.10 0.79 4.82
N THR A 56 3.53 1.28 5.99
CA THR A 56 2.81 1.10 7.26
C THR A 56 1.49 1.86 7.27
N HIS A 57 1.47 3.09 6.75
CA HIS A 57 0.23 3.85 6.56
C HIS A 57 -0.75 3.06 5.70
N GLY A 58 -0.27 2.48 4.60
CA GLY A 58 -1.10 1.66 3.72
C GLY A 58 -1.63 0.40 4.38
N ARG A 59 -0.79 -0.25 5.19
CA ARG A 59 -1.19 -1.41 5.99
C ARG A 59 -2.28 -1.10 7.00
N LEU A 60 -2.16 0.01 7.72
CA LEU A 60 -3.07 0.37 8.82
C LEU A 60 -4.40 0.95 8.34
N THR A 61 -4.37 1.74 7.27
CA THR A 61 -5.57 2.42 6.76
C THR A 61 -6.30 1.62 5.69
N GLY A 62 -5.60 0.68 5.03
CA GLY A 62 -6.10 0.00 3.83
C GLY A 62 -6.08 0.88 2.56
N ARG A 63 -5.57 2.11 2.64
CA ARG A 63 -5.47 3.07 1.53
C ARG A 63 -4.00 3.23 1.12
N PRO A 64 -3.64 3.31 -0.18
CA PRO A 64 -2.23 3.40 -0.57
C PRO A 64 -1.48 4.54 0.13
N GLY A 65 -0.44 4.19 0.90
CA GLY A 65 0.46 5.20 1.46
C GLY A 65 1.44 5.69 0.40
N VAL A 66 1.84 6.97 0.47
CA VAL A 66 2.66 7.60 -0.57
C VAL A 66 4.00 8.06 -0.03
N CYS A 67 5.09 7.69 -0.72
CA CYS A 67 6.41 8.25 -0.47
C CYS A 67 7.03 8.86 -1.73
N MET A 68 7.94 9.81 -1.55
CA MET A 68 8.60 10.51 -2.64
C MET A 68 10.12 10.66 -2.40
N ALA A 69 10.90 10.50 -3.47
CA ALA A 69 12.34 10.77 -3.50
C ALA A 69 12.75 11.41 -4.82
N THR A 70 13.95 11.98 -4.86
CA THR A 70 14.57 12.37 -6.14
C THR A 70 15.05 11.16 -6.96
N LEU A 71 15.74 11.40 -8.08
CA LEU A 71 16.31 10.36 -8.94
C LEU A 71 17.47 9.59 -8.29
N GLY A 72 17.99 8.60 -9.03
CA GLY A 72 19.30 8.02 -8.77
C GLY A 72 19.42 7.43 -7.36
N PRO A 73 20.37 7.88 -6.52
CA PRO A 73 20.53 7.37 -5.16
C PRO A 73 19.28 7.52 -4.28
N GLY A 74 18.53 8.63 -4.42
CA GLY A 74 17.31 8.85 -3.64
C GLY A 74 16.25 7.81 -3.99
N ALA A 75 16.03 7.57 -5.28
CA ALA A 75 15.15 6.52 -5.77
C ALA A 75 15.63 5.11 -5.35
N LEU A 76 16.94 4.84 -5.42
CA LEU A 76 17.51 3.55 -4.98
C LEU A 76 17.34 3.31 -3.48
N ASN A 77 17.32 4.36 -2.65
CA ASN A 77 17.06 4.24 -1.21
C ASN A 77 15.61 3.80 -0.89
N LEU A 78 14.68 3.88 -1.84
CA LEU A 78 13.30 3.41 -1.68
C LEU A 78 13.14 1.88 -1.88
N VAL A 79 14.11 1.20 -2.51
CA VAL A 79 13.95 -0.21 -2.96
C VAL A 79 13.65 -1.18 -1.81
N THR A 80 14.26 -0.98 -0.64
CA THR A 80 13.98 -1.82 0.54
C THR A 80 12.55 -1.64 1.03
N GLY A 81 12.02 -0.42 0.99
CA GLY A 81 10.65 -0.14 1.37
C GLY A 81 9.64 -0.68 0.35
N ALA A 82 9.96 -0.63 -0.95
CA ALA A 82 9.17 -1.31 -1.98
C ALA A 82 9.12 -2.82 -1.72
N ALA A 83 10.27 -3.47 -1.49
CA ALA A 83 10.32 -4.89 -1.16
C ALA A 83 9.47 -5.21 0.09
N TYR A 84 9.57 -4.39 1.14
CA TYR A 84 8.78 -4.55 2.36
C TYR A 84 7.27 -4.48 2.10
N ALA A 85 6.81 -3.48 1.35
CA ALA A 85 5.39 -3.37 1.00
C ALA A 85 4.92 -4.52 0.11
N HIS A 86 5.72 -4.94 -0.86
CA HIS A 86 5.39 -6.03 -1.79
C HIS A 86 5.23 -7.36 -1.06
N LEU A 87 6.24 -7.73 -0.27
CA LEU A 87 6.24 -8.96 0.54
C LEU A 87 5.16 -8.91 1.64
N GLY A 88 4.88 -7.72 2.18
CA GLY A 88 3.87 -7.49 3.21
C GLY A 88 2.43 -7.36 2.72
N ALA A 89 2.20 -7.38 1.39
CA ALA A 89 0.89 -7.10 0.79
C ALA A 89 0.30 -5.74 1.21
N MET A 90 1.12 -4.69 1.22
CA MET A 90 0.76 -3.36 1.71
C MET A 90 0.53 -2.42 0.52
N PRO A 91 -0.64 -1.76 0.42
CA PRO A 91 -0.89 -0.82 -0.68
C PRO A 91 -0.01 0.41 -0.53
N MET A 92 0.73 0.76 -1.59
CA MET A 92 1.70 1.85 -1.54
C MET A 92 1.96 2.44 -2.94
N VAL A 93 2.26 3.73 -3.02
CA VAL A 93 2.74 4.38 -4.24
C VAL A 93 4.08 5.06 -3.95
N LEU A 94 5.09 4.76 -4.76
CA LEU A 94 6.41 5.37 -4.73
C LEU A 94 6.53 6.36 -5.88
N ILE A 95 6.95 7.58 -5.58
CA ILE A 95 7.14 8.64 -6.57
C ILE A 95 8.63 8.98 -6.62
N THR A 96 9.23 8.95 -7.82
CA THR A 96 10.61 9.39 -8.01
C THR A 96 10.72 10.46 -9.08
N GLY A 97 11.66 11.39 -8.92
CA GLY A 97 12.07 12.28 -10.00
C GLY A 97 12.96 11.58 -11.02
N GLN A 98 13.18 12.25 -12.16
CA GLN A 98 14.16 11.85 -13.16
C GLN A 98 14.64 13.07 -13.94
N LYS A 99 15.84 12.96 -14.54
CA LYS A 99 16.35 13.96 -15.48
C LYS A 99 15.45 14.14 -16.70
N PRO A 100 15.60 15.25 -17.45
CA PRO A 100 14.78 15.56 -18.59
C PRO A 100 14.83 14.46 -19.65
N ILE A 101 13.67 14.08 -20.19
CA ILE A 101 13.56 13.07 -21.25
C ILE A 101 13.18 13.67 -22.61
N MET A 102 12.66 14.90 -22.64
CA MET A 102 12.22 15.64 -23.82
C MET A 102 13.31 16.58 -24.37
N THR A 103 14.13 17.16 -23.50
CA THR A 103 15.13 18.21 -23.85
C THR A 103 16.58 17.77 -23.67
N ALA A 104 16.84 16.46 -23.56
CA ALA A 104 18.13 15.93 -23.15
C ALA A 104 19.29 16.31 -24.10
N HIS A 105 20.16 17.22 -23.63
CA HIS A 105 21.38 17.64 -24.35
C HIS A 105 22.70 17.36 -23.59
N GLN A 106 22.71 16.81 -22.36
CA GLN A 106 23.95 16.64 -21.58
C GLN A 106 23.95 15.50 -20.52
N ALA A 107 25.09 15.35 -19.83
CA ALA A 107 25.64 14.16 -19.17
C ALA A 107 24.74 13.36 -18.20
N ARG A 108 24.95 12.03 -18.20
CA ARG A 108 24.21 10.98 -17.45
C ARG A 108 24.56 10.87 -15.94
N PHE A 109 24.85 11.99 -15.28
CA PHE A 109 25.17 11.93 -13.84
C PHE A 109 23.94 11.50 -13.04
N GLN A 110 24.11 10.46 -12.20
CA GLN A 110 23.05 9.81 -11.41
C GLN A 110 21.88 9.19 -12.21
N THR A 111 21.96 9.12 -13.54
CA THR A 111 20.95 8.43 -14.34
C THR A 111 21.05 6.92 -14.12
N VAL A 112 20.06 6.38 -13.43
CA VAL A 112 19.85 4.94 -13.24
C VAL A 112 18.49 4.60 -13.82
N ASP A 113 18.35 3.42 -14.41
CA ASP A 113 17.05 2.89 -14.82
C ASP A 113 16.27 2.44 -13.58
N ILE A 114 15.62 3.41 -12.92
CA ILE A 114 14.82 3.18 -11.72
C ILE A 114 13.60 2.33 -12.07
N VAL A 115 13.03 2.52 -13.26
CA VAL A 115 11.87 1.75 -13.70
C VAL A 115 12.18 0.25 -13.72
N ALA A 116 13.29 -0.15 -14.35
CA ALA A 116 13.76 -1.53 -14.38
C ALA A 116 14.14 -2.03 -12.98
N THR A 117 14.79 -1.20 -12.18
CA THR A 117 15.18 -1.53 -10.79
C THR A 117 13.99 -1.83 -9.89
N MET A 118 12.90 -1.06 -10.02
CA MET A 118 11.69 -1.20 -9.21
C MET A 118 10.76 -2.33 -9.70
N LYS A 119 10.88 -2.74 -10.96
CA LYS A 119 10.00 -3.75 -11.59
C LYS A 119 9.88 -5.07 -10.80
N PRO A 120 10.96 -5.70 -10.27
CA PRO A 120 10.81 -6.93 -9.47
C PRO A 120 10.26 -6.69 -8.06
N LEU A 121 10.19 -5.44 -7.61
CA LEU A 121 9.81 -5.07 -6.23
C LEU A 121 8.44 -4.38 -6.16
N THR A 122 7.75 -4.23 -7.29
CA THR A 122 6.49 -3.50 -7.42
C THR A 122 5.50 -4.25 -8.29
N LYS A 123 4.20 -3.98 -8.12
CA LYS A 123 3.15 -4.50 -9.00
C LYS A 123 3.23 -3.87 -10.39
N ALA A 124 3.65 -2.62 -10.44
CA ALA A 124 3.93 -1.89 -11.68
C ALA A 124 4.97 -0.80 -11.39
N SER A 125 5.77 -0.51 -12.41
CA SER A 125 6.77 0.55 -12.39
C SER A 125 6.74 1.25 -13.75
N ARG A 126 6.50 2.56 -13.77
CA ARG A 126 6.31 3.32 -15.02
C ARG A 126 6.90 4.72 -14.94
N GLN A 127 7.50 5.17 -16.03
CA GLN A 127 7.86 6.57 -16.25
C GLN A 127 6.68 7.30 -16.91
N ILE A 128 6.34 8.48 -16.40
CA ILE A 128 5.34 9.37 -16.99
C ILE A 128 6.03 10.18 -18.08
N VAL A 129 5.67 9.93 -19.33
CA VAL A 129 6.33 10.56 -20.51
C VAL A 129 5.56 11.76 -21.08
N SER A 130 4.39 12.08 -20.52
CA SER A 130 3.56 13.22 -20.94
C SER A 130 2.72 13.73 -19.79
N GLY A 131 2.66 15.05 -19.62
CA GLY A 131 1.81 15.68 -18.61
C GLY A 131 0.32 15.37 -18.82
N THR A 132 -0.13 15.13 -20.05
CA THR A 132 -1.55 14.86 -20.36
C THR A 132 -2.02 13.49 -19.89
N SER A 133 -1.11 12.52 -19.69
CA SER A 133 -1.46 11.16 -19.28
C SER A 133 -1.56 11.01 -17.75
N ILE A 134 -1.07 12.00 -16.99
CA ILE A 134 -1.00 12.00 -15.52
C ILE A 134 -2.29 11.50 -14.86
N PRO A 135 -3.49 12.02 -15.18
CA PRO A 135 -4.73 11.57 -14.53
C PRO A 135 -4.96 10.05 -14.65
N SER A 136 -4.74 9.51 -15.85
CA SER A 136 -4.94 8.09 -16.13
C SER A 136 -3.89 7.20 -15.46
N VAL A 137 -2.62 7.63 -15.48
CA VAL A 137 -1.51 6.88 -14.90
C VAL A 137 -1.59 6.84 -13.38
N VAL A 138 -1.92 7.97 -12.74
CA VAL A 138 -2.12 8.03 -11.28
C VAL A 138 -3.32 7.15 -10.90
N ARG A 139 -4.45 7.26 -11.62
CA ARG A 139 -5.63 6.44 -11.35
C ARG A 139 -5.34 4.94 -11.44
N GLU A 140 -4.63 4.53 -12.48
CA GLU A 140 -4.22 3.14 -12.66
C GLU A 140 -3.26 2.68 -11.55
N ALA A 141 -2.30 3.52 -11.16
CA ALA A 141 -1.35 3.20 -10.12
C ALA A 141 -2.01 2.93 -8.77
N PHE A 142 -2.95 3.79 -8.34
CA PHE A 142 -3.69 3.61 -7.09
C PHE A 142 -4.62 2.38 -7.14
N ARG A 143 -5.28 2.15 -8.28
CA ARG A 143 -6.07 0.93 -8.50
C ARG A 143 -5.20 -0.31 -8.36
N LEU A 144 -4.05 -0.37 -9.03
CA LEU A 144 -3.13 -1.50 -8.98
C LEU A 144 -2.54 -1.70 -7.58
N ALA A 145 -2.20 -0.62 -6.86
CA ALA A 145 -1.66 -0.69 -5.51
C ALA A 145 -2.67 -1.32 -4.53
N ALA A 146 -3.96 -1.01 -4.67
CA ALA A 146 -5.03 -1.52 -3.83
C ALA A 146 -5.57 -2.91 -4.25
N ASP A 147 -5.46 -3.26 -5.54
CA ASP A 147 -5.98 -4.50 -6.10
C ASP A 147 -5.38 -5.76 -5.43
N GLU A 148 -6.16 -6.83 -5.34
CA GLU A 148 -5.76 -8.06 -4.62
C GLU A 148 -4.74 -8.88 -5.42
N ARG A 149 -3.59 -9.29 -4.87
CA ARG A 149 -2.98 -8.95 -3.57
C ARG A 149 -2.42 -7.51 -3.59
N PRO A 150 -2.67 -6.66 -2.56
CA PRO A 150 -2.18 -5.28 -2.55
C PRO A 150 -0.66 -5.22 -2.55
N GLY A 151 -0.11 -4.10 -3.00
CA GLY A 151 1.33 -3.93 -3.07
C GLY A 151 1.76 -2.55 -3.57
N PRO A 152 3.07 -2.33 -3.68
CA PRO A 152 3.62 -1.06 -4.11
C PRO A 152 3.53 -0.90 -5.63
N VAL A 153 3.28 0.33 -6.07
CA VAL A 153 3.40 0.77 -7.47
C VAL A 153 4.36 1.95 -7.53
N HIS A 154 5.23 1.97 -8.53
CA HIS A 154 6.22 3.02 -8.73
C HIS A 154 5.85 3.89 -9.93
N LEU A 155 5.90 5.22 -9.72
CA LEU A 155 5.75 6.25 -10.74
C LEU A 155 7.01 7.12 -10.75
N GLU A 156 7.67 7.18 -11.90
CA GLU A 156 8.78 8.10 -12.14
C GLU A 156 8.26 9.30 -12.95
N LEU A 157 8.44 10.50 -12.43
CA LEU A 157 8.06 11.75 -13.09
C LEU A 157 9.31 12.59 -13.40
N PRO A 158 9.73 12.66 -14.68
CA PRO A 158 10.83 13.53 -15.10
C PRO A 158 10.56 15.01 -14.86
N GLU A 159 11.60 15.78 -14.55
CA GLU A 159 11.48 17.21 -14.20
C GLU A 159 10.93 18.07 -15.35
N ASP A 160 11.29 17.76 -16.60
CA ASP A 160 10.79 18.48 -17.77
C ASP A 160 9.32 18.16 -18.05
N VAL A 161 8.90 16.91 -17.87
CA VAL A 161 7.49 16.51 -17.95
C VAL A 161 6.69 17.20 -16.84
N ALA A 162 7.24 17.31 -15.62
CA ALA A 162 6.59 17.98 -14.50
C ALA A 162 6.40 19.50 -14.73
N ALA A 163 7.33 20.13 -15.44
CA ALA A 163 7.34 21.58 -15.68
C ALA A 163 6.45 22.02 -16.86
N VAL A 164 6.06 21.10 -17.77
CA VAL A 164 5.24 21.43 -18.95
C VAL A 164 3.86 21.96 -18.56
N GLU A 165 3.41 22.99 -19.27
CA GLU A 165 2.02 23.48 -19.19
C GLU A 165 1.07 22.53 -19.91
N VAL A 166 -0.03 22.19 -19.25
CA VAL A 166 -1.12 21.39 -19.79
C VAL A 166 -2.43 22.19 -19.82
N SER A 167 -3.31 21.85 -20.76
CA SER A 167 -4.64 22.46 -20.88
C SER A 167 -5.44 22.26 -19.59
N ASP A 168 -6.11 23.31 -19.13
CA ASP A 168 -6.99 23.25 -17.97
C ASP A 168 -8.26 22.42 -18.23
N GLU A 169 -8.54 22.03 -19.48
CA GLU A 169 -9.60 21.09 -19.85
C GLU A 169 -9.29 19.66 -19.42
N ILE A 170 -8.02 19.33 -19.13
CA ILE A 170 -7.63 18.00 -18.67
C ILE A 170 -7.99 17.85 -17.19
N THR A 171 -8.98 17.02 -16.92
CA THR A 171 -9.48 16.77 -15.56
C THR A 171 -8.94 15.46 -14.98
N VAL A 172 -8.95 15.37 -13.65
CA VAL A 172 -8.69 14.12 -12.94
C VAL A 172 -9.71 13.04 -13.32
N VAL A 173 -9.29 11.77 -13.29
CA VAL A 173 -10.21 10.65 -13.56
C VAL A 173 -11.05 10.37 -12.32
N ALA A 174 -12.36 10.28 -12.48
CA ALA A 174 -13.27 9.99 -11.38
C ALA A 174 -12.94 8.66 -10.68
N LEU A 175 -13.08 8.64 -9.36
CA LEU A 175 -12.98 7.40 -8.60
C LEU A 175 -14.16 6.48 -8.93
N HIS A 176 -13.86 5.19 -9.00
CA HIS A 176 -14.86 4.13 -9.18
C HIS A 176 -14.71 3.13 -8.03
N PRO A 177 -15.81 2.59 -7.48
CA PRO A 177 -15.74 1.56 -6.45
C PRO A 177 -14.93 0.36 -6.94
N VAL A 178 -14.08 -0.18 -6.06
CA VAL A 178 -13.39 -1.45 -6.33
C VAL A 178 -14.33 -2.58 -5.98
N GLU A 179 -14.76 -3.35 -6.98
CA GLU A 179 -15.52 -4.57 -6.77
C GLU A 179 -14.59 -5.70 -6.31
N LEU A 180 -14.93 -6.31 -5.18
CA LEU A 180 -14.19 -7.45 -4.67
C LEU A 180 -14.84 -8.74 -5.18
N PRO A 181 -14.05 -9.76 -5.56
CA PRO A 181 -14.59 -11.07 -5.92
C PRO A 181 -15.42 -11.63 -4.75
N VAL A 182 -16.69 -11.96 -5.03
CA VAL A 182 -17.59 -12.60 -4.07
C VAL A 182 -17.66 -14.09 -4.39
N ALA A 183 -17.53 -14.93 -3.36
CA ALA A 183 -17.70 -16.37 -3.53
C ALA A 183 -19.16 -16.70 -3.89
N GLN A 184 -19.36 -17.69 -4.76
CA GLN A 184 -20.70 -18.16 -5.12
C GLN A 184 -21.42 -18.77 -3.91
N GLU A 185 -22.72 -18.51 -3.79
CA GLU A 185 -23.55 -19.01 -2.67
C GLU A 185 -23.39 -20.52 -2.44
N ALA A 186 -23.45 -21.30 -3.52
CA ALA A 186 -23.28 -22.76 -3.44
C ALA A 186 -21.92 -23.19 -2.87
N ALA A 187 -20.85 -22.39 -3.04
CA ALA A 187 -19.55 -22.68 -2.43
C ALA A 187 -19.55 -22.37 -0.93
N ILE A 188 -20.24 -21.31 -0.52
CA ILE A 188 -20.40 -20.92 0.88
C ILE A 188 -21.24 -21.97 1.63
N GLU A 189 -22.37 -22.40 1.06
CA GLU A 189 -23.23 -23.45 1.61
C GLU A 189 -22.47 -24.77 1.80
N ARG A 190 -21.67 -25.17 0.80
CA ARG A 190 -20.80 -26.36 0.92
C ARG A 190 -19.80 -26.23 2.06
N ALA A 191 -19.14 -25.08 2.19
CA ALA A 191 -18.18 -24.84 3.27
C ALA A 191 -18.85 -24.88 4.64
N ALA A 192 -20.03 -24.27 4.78
CA ALA A 192 -20.82 -24.29 6.01
C ALA A 192 -21.27 -25.72 6.37
N ALA A 193 -21.73 -26.51 5.40
CA ALA A 193 -22.14 -27.90 5.63
C ALA A 193 -20.96 -28.79 6.08
N LEU A 194 -19.76 -28.57 5.52
CA LEU A 194 -18.54 -29.27 5.97
C LEU A 194 -18.16 -28.86 7.40
N LEU A 195 -18.24 -27.57 7.71
CA LEU A 195 -17.94 -27.05 9.04
C LEU A 195 -18.88 -27.62 10.11
N MET A 196 -20.19 -27.67 9.84
CA MET A 196 -21.20 -28.19 10.77
C MET A 196 -21.11 -29.70 11.01
N LYS A 197 -20.52 -30.46 10.07
CA LYS A 197 -20.30 -31.91 10.23
C LYS A 197 -18.96 -32.25 10.88
N ALA A 198 -18.06 -31.28 11.03
CA ALA A 198 -16.73 -31.51 11.57
C ALA A 198 -16.80 -31.77 13.09
N GLY A 199 -16.15 -32.84 13.56
CA GLY A 199 -16.11 -33.13 15.00
C GLY A 199 -15.15 -32.23 15.79
N ARG A 200 -14.11 -31.70 15.16
CA ARG A 200 -13.08 -30.82 15.75
C ARG A 200 -12.59 -29.78 14.74
N PRO A 201 -13.44 -28.83 14.32
CA PRO A 201 -13.04 -27.78 13.39
C PRO A 201 -12.00 -26.86 14.03
N LEU A 202 -11.13 -26.29 13.19
CA LEU A 202 -10.10 -25.32 13.58
C LEU A 202 -9.97 -24.27 12.46
N VAL A 203 -9.94 -23.00 12.83
CA VAL A 203 -9.78 -21.89 11.87
C VAL A 203 -8.34 -21.38 11.88
N MET A 204 -7.76 -21.18 10.69
CA MET A 204 -6.44 -20.54 10.54
C MET A 204 -6.58 -19.16 9.89
N PHE A 205 -6.13 -18.12 10.60
CA PHE A 205 -6.11 -16.75 10.10
C PHE A 205 -4.77 -16.38 9.43
N GLY A 206 -4.84 -16.14 8.12
CA GLY A 206 -3.70 -15.72 7.29
C GLY A 206 -3.51 -14.20 7.21
N ALA A 207 -2.49 -13.76 6.47
CA ALA A 207 -2.08 -12.35 6.37
C ALA A 207 -3.16 -11.35 5.91
N ALA A 208 -4.15 -11.82 5.15
CA ALA A 208 -5.24 -11.00 4.64
C ALA A 208 -6.37 -10.77 5.67
N SER A 209 -6.44 -11.61 6.70
CA SER A 209 -7.61 -11.65 7.58
C SER A 209 -7.70 -10.47 8.56
N ASN A 210 -6.58 -9.81 8.86
CA ASN A 210 -6.54 -8.62 9.72
C ASN A 210 -6.70 -7.30 8.96
N ARG A 211 -7.26 -7.34 7.75
CA ARG A 211 -7.67 -6.11 7.05
C ARG A 211 -8.77 -5.43 7.85
N PRO A 212 -8.74 -4.08 8.01
CA PRO A 212 -9.75 -3.37 8.79
C PRO A 212 -11.20 -3.72 8.44
N ARG A 213 -11.48 -3.93 7.13
CA ARG A 213 -12.82 -4.32 6.64
C ARG A 213 -13.28 -5.74 7.00
N LEU A 214 -12.38 -6.63 7.41
CA LEU A 214 -12.67 -8.04 7.68
C LEU A 214 -12.74 -8.36 9.18
N VAL A 215 -12.00 -7.63 10.02
CA VAL A 215 -11.85 -7.90 11.46
C VAL A 215 -13.20 -8.09 12.14
N GLY A 216 -14.15 -7.16 11.97
CA GLY A 216 -15.45 -7.26 12.64
C GLY A 216 -16.28 -8.50 12.23
N GLN A 217 -16.30 -8.83 10.93
CA GLN A 217 -17.04 -9.98 10.42
C GLN A 217 -16.40 -11.32 10.85
N LEU A 218 -15.07 -11.38 10.87
CA LEU A 218 -14.35 -12.59 11.29
C LEU A 218 -14.44 -12.81 12.81
N THR A 219 -14.41 -11.73 13.60
CA THR A 219 -14.69 -11.80 15.04
C THR A 219 -16.09 -12.36 15.31
N GLU A 220 -17.11 -11.85 14.61
CA GLU A 220 -18.50 -12.33 14.77
C GLU A 220 -18.65 -13.79 14.32
N PHE A 221 -17.95 -14.20 13.26
CA PHE A 221 -17.93 -15.60 12.83
C PHE A 221 -17.38 -16.53 13.92
N ILE A 222 -16.27 -16.16 14.56
CA ILE A 222 -15.72 -16.95 15.68
C ILE A 222 -16.67 -16.98 16.86
N ARG A 223 -17.23 -15.81 17.24
CA ARG A 223 -18.21 -15.71 18.34
C ARG A 223 -19.43 -16.61 18.14
N ARG A 224 -20.00 -16.64 16.93
CA ARG A 224 -21.20 -17.43 16.63
C ARG A 224 -20.92 -18.93 16.52
N THR A 225 -19.75 -19.30 16.04
CA THR A 225 -19.43 -20.70 15.77
C THR A 225 -18.78 -21.39 16.96
N GLY A 226 -18.15 -20.64 17.87
CA GLY A 226 -17.41 -21.20 19.00
C GLY A 226 -16.18 -22.00 18.57
N ILE A 227 -15.71 -21.84 17.32
CA ILE A 227 -14.64 -22.65 16.75
C ILE A 227 -13.29 -22.10 17.20
N PRO A 228 -12.40 -22.93 17.79
CA PRO A 228 -11.05 -22.52 18.10
C PRO A 228 -10.30 -22.02 16.86
N PHE A 229 -9.37 -21.08 17.06
CA PHE A 229 -8.59 -20.54 15.96
C PHE A 229 -7.14 -20.29 16.33
N PHE A 230 -6.29 -20.25 15.30
CA PHE A 230 -4.91 -19.79 15.41
C PHE A 230 -4.59 -18.88 14.23
N ASN A 231 -3.49 -18.14 14.31
CA ASN A 231 -3.10 -17.21 13.26
C ASN A 231 -1.65 -17.42 12.83
N THR A 232 -1.34 -17.01 11.59
CA THR A 232 0.04 -16.78 11.16
C THR A 232 0.58 -15.49 11.81
N GLN A 233 1.90 -15.25 11.79
CA GLN A 233 2.47 -13.97 12.26
C GLN A 233 1.78 -12.75 11.66
N MET A 234 1.49 -12.79 10.35
CA MET A 234 0.82 -11.71 9.63
C MET A 234 -0.70 -11.68 9.82
N GLY A 235 -1.30 -12.73 10.37
CA GLY A 235 -2.73 -12.82 10.70
C GLY A 235 -3.06 -12.33 12.12
N LYS A 236 -2.08 -11.83 12.88
CA LYS A 236 -2.33 -11.23 14.19
C LYS A 236 -3.27 -10.03 14.06
N GLY A 237 -4.17 -9.86 15.02
CA GLY A 237 -5.14 -8.77 15.06
C GLY A 237 -6.41 -9.01 14.22
N THR A 238 -6.61 -10.22 13.69
CA THR A 238 -7.85 -10.59 12.97
C THR A 238 -9.06 -10.65 13.88
N VAL A 239 -8.91 -11.24 15.06
CA VAL A 239 -9.93 -11.22 16.11
C VAL A 239 -9.48 -10.19 17.13
N ALA A 240 -10.28 -9.13 17.30
CA ALA A 240 -9.97 -8.06 18.23
C ALA A 240 -9.99 -8.57 19.68
N ALA A 241 -8.92 -8.31 20.43
CA ALA A 241 -8.84 -8.60 21.87
C ALA A 241 -9.24 -7.40 22.74
N ILE A 242 -10.29 -6.67 22.33
CA ILE A 242 -10.71 -5.48 23.07
C ILE A 242 -11.64 -5.92 24.20
N GLY A 243 -11.10 -5.95 25.42
CA GLY A 243 -11.80 -6.44 26.61
C GLY A 243 -11.78 -7.97 26.71
N HIS A 244 -12.19 -8.52 27.85
CA HIS A 244 -12.46 -9.95 28.00
C HIS A 244 -13.62 -10.38 27.09
N ASP A 245 -13.38 -10.45 25.78
CA ASP A 245 -14.32 -10.99 24.79
C ASP A 245 -14.12 -12.51 24.77
N GLU A 246 -15.20 -13.26 24.98
CA GLU A 246 -15.24 -14.73 24.93
C GLU A 246 -14.63 -15.28 23.63
N ALA A 247 -14.70 -14.51 22.53
CA ALA A 247 -14.08 -14.88 21.27
C ALA A 247 -12.54 -15.02 21.37
N THR A 248 -11.87 -14.31 22.29
CA THR A 248 -10.42 -14.42 22.47
C THR A 248 -10.00 -15.66 23.25
N GLU A 249 -10.88 -16.26 24.05
CA GLU A 249 -10.61 -17.50 24.77
C GLU A 249 -10.45 -18.71 23.84
N LEU A 250 -10.97 -18.59 22.61
CA LEU A 250 -10.86 -19.58 21.55
C LEU A 250 -9.51 -19.51 20.80
N TRP A 251 -8.63 -18.57 21.15
CA TRP A 251 -7.32 -18.41 20.52
C TRP A 251 -6.34 -19.47 21.01
N MET A 252 -5.83 -20.28 20.08
CA MET A 252 -4.85 -21.34 20.33
C MET A 252 -3.40 -20.89 20.04
N GLY A 253 -3.17 -19.59 19.87
CA GLY A 253 -1.86 -19.00 19.66
C GLY A 253 -1.48 -18.72 18.19
N THR A 254 -0.20 -18.44 17.97
CA THR A 254 0.34 -18.09 16.64
C THR A 254 1.22 -19.22 16.09
N ALA A 255 0.86 -19.73 14.92
CA ALA A 255 1.71 -20.66 14.19
C ALA A 255 2.90 -19.91 13.56
N ALA A 256 4.10 -20.37 13.88
CA ALA A 256 5.38 -19.87 13.34
C ALA A 256 6.20 -21.05 12.79
N LEU A 257 7.52 -20.89 12.69
CA LEU A 257 8.40 -21.78 11.91
C LEU A 257 8.71 -23.12 12.58
N SER A 258 8.63 -23.22 13.91
CA SER A 258 9.05 -24.44 14.61
C SER A 258 7.87 -25.27 15.12
N ALA A 259 7.96 -26.60 14.98
CA ALA A 259 6.94 -27.55 15.42
C ALA A 259 6.77 -27.63 16.95
N ARG A 260 7.51 -26.80 17.71
CA ARG A 260 7.53 -26.73 19.18
C ARG A 260 7.74 -25.30 19.68
N ASP A 261 7.42 -24.28 18.87
CA ASP A 261 7.41 -22.92 19.39
C ASP A 261 6.37 -22.87 20.49
N TYR A 262 6.81 -22.52 21.70
CA TYR A 262 5.91 -22.17 22.78
C TYR A 262 4.93 -21.15 22.22
N LEU A 263 3.63 -21.38 22.41
CA LEU A 263 2.63 -20.36 22.14
C LEU A 263 3.11 -19.15 22.93
N HIS A 264 3.57 -18.10 22.24
CA HIS A 264 3.88 -16.85 22.92
C HIS A 264 2.56 -16.42 23.55
N GLU A 265 2.40 -16.63 24.85
CA GLU A 265 1.33 -16.03 25.65
C GLU A 265 1.46 -14.53 25.44
N GLY A 266 0.68 -14.03 24.49
CA GLY A 266 0.63 -12.62 24.17
C GLY A 266 -0.07 -11.92 25.31
N SER A 267 0.71 -11.43 26.27
CA SER A 267 0.32 -10.43 27.27
C SER A 267 -1.13 -10.48 27.74
N THR A 268 -1.53 -11.59 28.37
CA THR A 268 -2.53 -11.53 29.44
C THR A 268 -1.75 -11.66 30.74
N ALA A 269 -1.25 -10.53 31.25
CA ALA A 269 -0.76 -10.49 32.62
C ALA A 269 -1.94 -10.88 33.54
N PRO A 270 -1.78 -11.84 34.46
CA PRO A 270 -2.77 -12.06 35.50
C PRO A 270 -2.73 -10.86 36.46
N THR A 271 -3.92 -10.30 36.74
CA THR A 271 -4.15 -9.48 37.93
C THR A 271 -3.97 -10.29 39.20
#